data_AF-R0G5Z1-F1
#
_entry.id   AF-R0G5Z1-F1
#
_cell.length_a   1.000
_cell.length_b   1.000
_cell.length_c   1.000
_cell.angle_alpha   90.00
_cell.angle_beta   90.00
_cell.angle_gamma   90.00
#
_symmetry.space_group_name_H-M   'P 1'
#
loop_
_entity.id
_entity.type
_entity.pdbx_description
1 polymer ?
#
loop_
_entity_poly.entity_id
_entity_poly.type
_entity_poly.pdbx_seq_one_letter_code
_entity_poly.pdbx_strand_id
1 'polypeptide(L)'
;MDPYHNNLLFVYFLLLCLAANEIAGYATVTGSVFCDQCKDGERSLFDFPVSGVKVSVTCSDGNGQVYMSREETTNWLGGYVMRFDGTPDLSNCYAQVSNNGAQQDPNSCSIASGPAQKLKLLFSFFGIETFATDALLAQPLQPRSFCPKPPAAPVMPPPQVPVMPPPQVPVKPPQVPVVSPPPPTLPPPQIPVISLPPVTSPPQFKLPPLPPIPPIPFVEPSACSHQLWMKPEYRCYWRAIGPDTKVAVAFGLIAGRRYGTDMTVREALDGRGEAYKTLLREATTALLNSYNSLGFPYNTISVITHTNLALLGNSQHDVLMTAIHFMKANSGTCKFTVCN
;
A
#
# COMPACT_ATOMS: atom_id res chain seq x y z
N MET A 1 50.42 8.62 44.21
CA MET A 1 49.51 8.15 43.14
C MET A 1 49.59 9.17 42.04
N ASP A 2 50.30 8.84 40.96
CA ASP A 2 50.70 9.83 39.94
C ASP A 2 49.52 10.27 39.06
N PRO A 3 49.29 11.59 38.91
CA PRO A 3 48.17 12.14 38.12
C PRO A 3 48.24 11.77 36.63
N TYR A 4 49.42 11.35 36.15
CA TYR A 4 49.62 10.87 34.78
C TYR A 4 48.98 9.49 34.54
N HIS A 5 48.85 8.64 35.56
CA HIS A 5 48.32 7.29 35.41
C HIS A 5 46.79 7.30 35.20
N ASN A 6 46.08 8.21 35.87
CA ASN A 6 44.63 8.39 35.71
C ASN A 6 44.25 8.96 34.34
N ASN A 7 45.03 9.91 33.80
CA ASN A 7 44.77 10.45 32.46
C ASN A 7 45.01 9.40 31.37
N LEU A 8 46.04 8.56 31.52
CA LEU A 8 46.31 7.49 30.56
C LEU A 8 45.20 6.43 30.55
N LEU A 9 44.71 6.04 31.74
CA LEU A 9 43.59 5.11 31.89
C LEU A 9 42.29 5.67 31.31
N PHE A 10 42.02 6.97 31.50
CA PHE A 10 40.83 7.61 30.95
C PHE A 10 40.87 7.69 29.41
N VAL A 11 42.04 7.97 28.82
CA VAL A 11 42.25 7.95 27.37
C VAL A 11 42.14 6.53 26.81
N TYR A 12 42.69 5.53 27.51
CA TYR A 12 42.58 4.12 27.10
C TYR A 12 41.13 3.62 27.19
N PHE A 13 40.39 4.05 28.22
CA PHE A 13 38.97 3.76 28.39
C PHE A 13 38.13 4.41 27.28
N LEU A 14 38.41 5.67 26.92
CA LEU A 14 37.76 6.34 25.79
C LEU A 14 38.04 5.66 24.45
N LEU A 15 39.28 5.23 24.21
CA LEU A 15 39.67 4.48 23.00
C LEU A 15 39.04 3.09 22.95
N LEU A 16 38.92 2.40 24.08
CA LEU A 16 38.20 1.12 24.20
C LEU A 16 36.69 1.29 23.98
N CYS A 17 36.07 2.35 24.51
CA CYS A 17 34.66 2.66 24.26
C CYS A 17 34.39 3.03 22.80
N LEU A 18 35.33 3.69 22.12
CA LEU A 18 35.25 3.98 20.69
C LEU A 18 35.44 2.72 19.82
N ALA A 19 36.25 1.76 20.27
CA ALA A 19 36.44 0.48 19.57
C ALA A 19 35.31 -0.54 19.82
N ALA A 20 34.57 -0.41 20.93
CA ALA A 20 33.49 -1.33 21.31
C ALA A 20 32.11 -0.97 20.71
N ASN A 21 31.95 0.23 20.16
CA ASN A 21 30.75 0.65 19.46
C ASN A 21 31.00 0.61 17.95
N GLU A 22 31.12 -0.59 17.38
CA GLU A 22 30.71 -0.75 15.97
C GLU A 22 29.25 -0.33 15.91
N ILE A 23 29.00 0.90 15.44
CA ILE A 23 27.65 1.32 15.07
C ILE A 23 27.25 0.40 13.93
N ALA A 24 26.49 -0.65 14.26
CA ALA A 24 25.91 -1.52 13.26
C ALA A 24 25.01 -0.66 12.39
N GLY A 25 25.53 -0.31 11.21
CA GLY A 25 24.79 0.43 10.20
C GLY A 25 23.50 -0.30 9.82
N TYR A 26 22.59 0.39 9.14
CA TYR A 26 21.38 -0.25 8.64
C TYR A 26 20.90 0.41 7.35
N ALA A 27 20.37 -0.40 6.45
CA ALA A 27 19.67 0.08 5.27
C ALA A 27 18.16 -0.03 5.48
N THR A 28 17.41 0.95 4.99
CA THR A 28 15.94 0.86 4.93
C THR A 28 15.43 1.01 3.51
N VAL A 29 14.37 0.28 3.19
CA VAL A 29 13.67 0.38 1.91
C VAL A 29 12.24 0.78 2.20
N THR A 30 11.81 1.92 1.68
CA THR A 30 10.46 2.46 1.88
C THR A 30 9.73 2.62 0.56
N GLY A 31 8.43 2.42 0.57
CA GLY A 31 7.60 2.63 -0.61
C GLY A 31 6.12 2.60 -0.28
N SER A 32 5.29 2.64 -1.31
CA SER A 32 3.84 2.60 -1.19
C SER A 32 3.21 1.77 -2.30
N VAL A 33 2.12 1.06 -1.98
CA VAL A 33 1.33 0.28 -2.91
C VAL A 33 -0.02 0.96 -3.14
N PHE A 34 -0.40 1.13 -4.40
CA PHE A 34 -1.69 1.69 -4.82
C PHE A 34 -2.52 0.66 -5.56
N CYS A 35 -3.84 0.78 -5.44
CA CYS A 35 -4.82 -0.03 -6.15
C CYS A 35 -5.09 0.59 -7.52
N ASP A 36 -4.53 0.02 -8.58
CA ASP A 36 -4.91 0.29 -9.97
C ASP A 36 -6.27 -0.36 -10.21
N GLN A 37 -7.33 0.43 -10.03
CA GLN A 37 -8.71 -0.04 -10.13
C GLN A 37 -9.16 -0.30 -11.57
N CYS A 38 -8.46 0.29 -12.54
CA CYS A 38 -8.81 0.22 -13.95
C CYS A 38 -7.95 -0.76 -14.75
N LYS A 39 -6.93 -1.35 -14.11
CA LYS A 39 -5.98 -2.28 -14.71
C LYS A 39 -5.28 -1.64 -15.92
N ASP A 40 -5.03 -0.34 -15.85
CA ASP A 40 -4.37 0.42 -16.92
C ASP A 40 -2.84 0.48 -16.73
N GLY A 41 -2.33 -0.03 -15.59
CA GLY A 41 -0.91 -0.10 -15.30
C GLY A 41 -0.30 1.22 -14.86
N GLU A 42 -1.11 2.25 -14.63
CA GLU A 42 -0.68 3.59 -14.25
C GLU A 42 -1.35 4.02 -12.94
N ARG A 43 -0.70 4.92 -12.19
CA ARG A 43 -1.34 5.50 -11.01
C ARG A 43 -2.34 6.57 -11.44
N SER A 44 -3.63 6.27 -11.29
CA SER A 44 -4.73 7.17 -11.61
C SER A 44 -5.19 8.02 -10.42
N LEU A 45 -6.02 9.03 -10.69
CA LEU A 45 -6.68 9.84 -9.65
C LEU A 45 -7.61 9.02 -8.74
N PHE A 46 -8.09 7.87 -9.21
CA PHE A 46 -9.00 7.00 -8.48
C PHE A 46 -8.27 5.96 -7.64
N ASP A 47 -6.95 5.83 -7.80
CA ASP A 47 -6.19 4.79 -7.12
C ASP A 47 -5.94 5.17 -5.67
N PHE A 48 -6.18 4.20 -4.79
CA PHE A 48 -6.06 4.38 -3.34
C PHE A 48 -4.94 3.52 -2.77
N PRO A 49 -4.29 3.96 -1.67
CA PRO A 49 -3.27 3.16 -1.02
C PRO A 49 -3.85 1.85 -0.46
N VAL A 50 -3.13 0.74 -0.63
CA VAL A 50 -3.61 -0.60 -0.26
C VAL A 50 -2.94 -1.10 1.01
N SER A 51 -3.74 -1.33 2.05
CA SER A 51 -3.29 -1.95 3.30
C SER A 51 -3.30 -3.47 3.23
N GLY A 52 -2.37 -4.12 3.92
CA GLY A 52 -2.39 -5.58 4.12
C GLY A 52 -1.86 -6.41 2.96
N VAL A 53 -1.29 -5.80 1.92
CA VAL A 53 -0.64 -6.52 0.83
C VAL A 53 0.83 -6.74 1.14
N LYS A 54 1.35 -7.92 0.75
CA LYS A 54 2.78 -8.20 0.91
C LYS A 54 3.56 -7.59 -0.23
N VAL A 55 4.68 -6.99 0.11
CA VAL A 55 5.69 -6.49 -0.80
C VAL A 55 6.94 -7.31 -0.57
N SER A 56 7.57 -7.78 -1.64
CA SER A 56 8.88 -8.42 -1.61
C SER A 56 9.93 -7.48 -2.20
N VAL A 57 11.06 -7.34 -1.52
CA VAL A 57 12.29 -6.79 -2.08
C VAL A 57 13.21 -7.96 -2.36
N THR A 58 13.62 -8.10 -3.62
CA THR A 58 14.47 -9.20 -4.08
C THR A 58 15.70 -8.63 -4.76
N CYS A 59 16.85 -9.21 -4.46
CA CYS A 59 18.15 -8.83 -5.00
C CYS A 59 18.77 -10.01 -5.73
N SER A 60 19.20 -9.76 -6.95
CA SER A 60 19.75 -10.78 -7.84
C SER A 60 21.17 -10.42 -8.25
N ASP A 61 21.99 -11.45 -8.47
CA ASP A 61 23.33 -11.26 -9.04
C ASP A 61 23.26 -10.95 -10.55
N GLY A 62 24.42 -10.74 -11.18
CA GLY A 62 24.50 -10.48 -12.63
C GLY A 62 24.00 -11.64 -13.52
N ASN A 63 23.80 -12.83 -12.95
CA ASN A 63 23.26 -14.02 -13.63
C ASN A 63 21.76 -14.24 -13.34
N GLY A 64 21.13 -13.34 -12.58
CA GLY A 64 19.73 -13.43 -12.18
C GLY A 64 19.47 -14.39 -11.01
N GLN A 65 20.50 -14.92 -10.34
CA GLN A 65 20.35 -15.73 -9.14
C GLN A 65 20.02 -14.84 -7.94
N VAL A 66 18.92 -15.15 -7.26
CA VAL A 66 18.48 -14.40 -6.07
C VAL A 66 19.37 -14.77 -4.88
N TYR A 67 20.07 -13.80 -4.33
CA TYR A 67 20.91 -13.99 -3.13
C TYR A 67 20.28 -13.40 -1.86
N MET A 68 19.31 -12.49 -2.01
CA MET A 68 18.59 -11.88 -0.89
C MET A 68 17.15 -11.61 -1.27
N SER A 69 16.22 -11.95 -0.38
CA SER A 69 14.81 -11.59 -0.51
C SER A 69 14.21 -11.33 0.87
N ARG A 70 13.36 -10.32 0.97
CA ARG A 70 12.64 -9.97 2.20
C ARG A 70 11.22 -9.56 1.85
N GLU A 71 10.27 -9.99 2.68
CA GLU A 71 8.86 -9.59 2.54
C GLU A 71 8.41 -8.74 3.72
N GLU A 72 7.53 -7.78 3.46
CA GLU A 72 6.89 -6.94 4.47
C GLU A 72 5.45 -6.65 4.05
N THR A 73 4.56 -6.39 5.01
CA THR A 73 3.17 -6.09 4.72
C THR A 73 2.92 -4.58 4.74
N THR A 74 2.15 -4.06 3.80
CA THR A 74 1.79 -2.65 3.79
C THR A 74 0.95 -2.28 5.00
N ASN A 75 1.26 -1.12 5.56
CA ASN A 75 0.49 -0.47 6.60
C ASN A 75 -0.82 0.11 6.04
N TRP A 76 -1.61 0.70 6.93
CA TRP A 76 -2.92 1.26 6.61
C TRP A 76 -2.90 2.42 5.58
N LEU A 77 -1.76 3.11 5.39
CA LEU A 77 -1.53 4.11 4.33
C LEU A 77 -0.99 3.50 3.04
N GLY A 78 -1.00 2.17 2.93
CA GLY A 78 -0.38 1.45 1.83
C GLY A 78 1.14 1.58 1.78
N GLY A 79 1.76 2.16 2.81
CA GLY A 79 3.21 2.29 2.91
C GLY A 79 3.85 1.03 3.48
N TYR A 80 5.08 0.74 3.10
CA TYR A 80 5.90 -0.30 3.71
C TYR A 80 7.28 0.24 4.01
N VAL A 81 7.91 -0.29 5.06
CA VAL A 81 9.30 0.02 5.42
C VAL A 81 9.98 -1.29 5.81
N MET A 82 11.01 -1.66 5.06
CA MET A 82 11.85 -2.82 5.34
C MET A 82 13.17 -2.34 5.94
N ARG A 83 13.68 -3.06 6.93
CA ARG A 83 14.99 -2.82 7.53
C ARG A 83 15.93 -3.97 7.21
N PHE A 84 17.14 -3.64 6.79
CA PHE A 84 18.25 -4.56 6.59
C PHE A 84 19.36 -4.22 7.57
N ASP A 85 19.92 -5.23 8.21
CA ASP A 85 21.04 -5.04 9.12
C ASP A 85 22.33 -4.85 8.31
N GLY A 86 23.16 -3.90 8.75
CA GLY A 86 24.30 -3.42 7.97
C GLY A 86 23.89 -2.53 6.79
N THR A 87 24.86 -2.19 5.94
CA THR A 87 24.63 -1.48 4.66
C THR A 87 24.92 -2.44 3.51
N PRO A 88 24.05 -3.46 3.27
CA PRO A 88 24.22 -4.36 2.14
C PRO A 88 24.10 -3.59 0.82
N ASP A 89 24.78 -4.06 -0.23
CA ASP A 89 24.61 -3.48 -1.57
C ASP A 89 23.20 -3.77 -2.10
N LEU A 90 22.36 -2.73 -2.17
CA LEU A 90 20.99 -2.83 -2.65
C LEU A 90 20.82 -2.38 -4.13
N SER A 91 21.92 -2.18 -4.86
CA SER A 91 21.90 -1.59 -6.22
C SER A 91 21.18 -2.44 -7.26
N ASN A 92 21.19 -3.76 -7.08
CA ASN A 92 20.56 -4.75 -7.97
C ASN A 92 19.27 -5.33 -7.38
N CYS A 93 18.63 -4.60 -6.47
CA CYS A 93 17.39 -5.00 -5.86
C CYS A 93 16.19 -4.31 -6.52
N TYR A 94 15.06 -5.00 -6.47
CA TYR A 94 13.77 -4.52 -6.94
C TYR A 94 12.68 -4.87 -5.94
N ALA A 95 11.69 -3.99 -5.81
CA ALA A 95 10.50 -4.22 -5.02
C ALA A 95 9.32 -4.58 -5.91
N GLN A 96 8.48 -5.51 -5.46
CA GLN A 96 7.28 -5.92 -6.16
C GLN A 96 6.21 -6.37 -5.16
N VAL A 97 4.94 -6.30 -5.56
CA VAL A 97 3.85 -6.87 -4.76
C VAL A 97 3.93 -8.40 -4.87
N SER A 98 3.89 -9.09 -3.73
CA SER A 98 3.86 -10.55 -3.67
C SER A 98 2.43 -11.04 -3.83
N ASN A 99 2.20 -11.96 -4.78
CA ASN A 99 0.91 -12.63 -4.93
C ASN A 99 0.68 -13.60 -3.77
N ASN A 100 -0.06 -13.17 -2.74
CA ASN A 100 -0.66 -14.13 -1.82
C ASN A 100 -2.01 -14.54 -2.41
N GLY A 101 -2.14 -15.81 -2.80
CA GLY A 101 -3.41 -16.41 -3.23
C GLY A 101 -4.47 -16.53 -2.11
N ALA A 102 -4.58 -15.53 -1.23
CA ALA A 102 -5.60 -15.46 -0.21
C ALA A 102 -6.95 -15.12 -0.86
N GLN A 103 -7.99 -15.84 -0.42
CA GLN A 103 -9.39 -15.79 -0.84
C GLN A 103 -9.77 -14.45 -1.49
N GLN A 104 -9.83 -14.46 -2.82
CA GLN A 104 -9.97 -13.26 -3.64
C GLN A 104 -11.40 -12.74 -3.56
N ASP A 105 -11.64 -11.75 -2.70
CA ASP A 105 -12.78 -10.86 -2.92
C ASP A 105 -12.57 -10.18 -4.27
N PRO A 106 -13.50 -10.30 -5.25
CA PRO A 106 -13.39 -9.65 -6.55
C PRO A 106 -13.16 -8.13 -6.46
N ASN A 107 -13.49 -7.52 -5.32
CA ASN A 107 -13.29 -6.10 -5.04
C ASN A 107 -11.97 -5.77 -4.34
N SER A 108 -11.18 -6.76 -3.92
CA SER A 108 -9.91 -6.55 -3.19
C SER A 108 -8.73 -6.36 -4.13
N CYS A 109 -7.92 -5.34 -3.87
CA CYS A 109 -6.69 -5.05 -4.62
C CYS A 109 -5.52 -5.82 -4.02
N SER A 110 -5.45 -7.13 -4.29
CA SER A 110 -4.45 -8.04 -3.69
C SER A 110 -3.54 -8.73 -4.70
N ILE A 111 -3.77 -8.49 -6.00
CA ILE A 111 -3.01 -9.10 -7.10
C ILE A 111 -1.91 -8.13 -7.50
N ALA A 112 -0.69 -8.63 -7.67
CA ALA A 112 0.41 -7.83 -8.19
C ALA A 112 0.08 -7.26 -9.57
N SER A 113 0.36 -5.97 -9.77
CA SER A 113 0.23 -5.26 -11.04
C SER A 113 1.48 -4.43 -11.33
N GLY A 114 1.76 -4.24 -12.61
CA GLY A 114 2.91 -3.45 -13.06
C GLY A 114 4.28 -4.12 -12.87
N PRO A 115 5.35 -3.45 -13.33
CA PRO A 115 6.70 -3.99 -13.27
C PRO A 115 7.30 -3.85 -11.86
N ALA A 116 8.26 -4.72 -11.56
CA ALA A 116 9.09 -4.59 -10.37
C ALA A 116 9.87 -3.26 -10.40
N GLN A 117 9.87 -2.55 -9.29
CA GLN A 117 10.46 -1.21 -9.19
C GLN A 117 11.87 -1.26 -8.63
N LYS A 118 12.80 -0.59 -9.30
CA LYS A 118 14.19 -0.48 -8.83
C LYS A 118 14.25 0.41 -7.59
N LEU A 119 15.13 0.04 -6.65
CA LEU A 119 15.39 0.85 -5.47
C LEU A 119 16.23 2.09 -5.83
N LYS A 120 15.81 3.27 -5.36
CA LYS A 120 16.50 4.55 -5.54
C LYS A 120 17.05 5.01 -4.20
N LEU A 121 18.37 5.19 -4.11
CA LEU A 121 19.01 5.73 -2.91
C LEU A 121 18.51 7.16 -2.67
N LEU A 122 17.89 7.41 -1.52
CA LEU A 122 17.47 8.74 -1.08
C LEU A 122 18.55 9.41 -0.22
N PHE A 123 19.16 8.66 0.70
CA PHE A 123 20.24 9.16 1.54
C PHE A 123 21.20 8.03 1.95
N SER A 124 22.48 8.39 2.11
CA SER A 124 23.53 7.54 2.69
C SER A 124 24.41 8.41 3.58
N PHE A 125 24.40 8.16 4.89
CA PHE A 125 25.20 8.92 5.85
C PHE A 125 25.42 8.14 7.16
N PHE A 126 26.64 8.16 7.69
CA PHE A 126 27.04 7.48 8.94
C PHE A 126 26.60 5.99 9.05
N GLY A 127 26.77 5.22 7.97
CA GLY A 127 26.40 3.80 7.95
C GLY A 127 24.88 3.56 7.94
N ILE A 128 24.08 4.60 7.69
CA ILE A 128 22.63 4.48 7.51
C ILE A 128 22.29 4.84 6.08
N GLU A 129 21.59 3.95 5.41
CA GLU A 129 21.13 4.16 4.04
C GLU A 129 19.61 4.04 3.96
N THR A 130 18.98 4.85 3.12
CA THR A 130 17.56 4.69 2.82
C THR A 130 17.33 4.76 1.33
N PHE A 131 16.58 3.77 0.88
CA PHE A 131 16.15 3.61 -0.48
C PHE A 131 14.64 3.80 -0.53
N ALA A 132 14.17 4.42 -1.60
CA ALA A 132 12.75 4.49 -1.92
C ALA A 132 12.48 3.82 -3.26
N THR A 133 11.23 3.40 -3.44
CA THR A 133 10.74 2.90 -4.72
C THR A 133 9.73 3.88 -5.29
N ASP A 134 9.53 3.80 -6.61
CA ASP A 134 8.31 4.34 -7.18
C ASP A 134 7.10 3.55 -6.66
N ALA A 135 5.90 4.12 -6.84
CA ALA A 135 4.67 3.50 -6.39
C ALA A 135 4.49 2.12 -7.03
N LEU A 136 4.30 1.10 -6.19
CA LEU A 136 3.92 -0.24 -6.64
C LEU A 136 2.42 -0.28 -6.92
N LEU A 137 2.01 -1.11 -7.86
CA LEU A 137 0.62 -1.27 -8.21
C LEU A 137 0.11 -2.66 -7.78
N ALA A 138 -1.08 -2.68 -7.21
CA ALA A 138 -1.90 -3.85 -7.03
C ALA A 138 -3.19 -3.66 -7.82
N GLN A 139 -3.80 -4.73 -8.28
CA GLN A 139 -5.01 -4.66 -9.10
C GLN A 139 -6.11 -5.58 -8.56
N PRO A 140 -7.38 -5.26 -8.82
CA PRO A 140 -8.50 -6.15 -8.55
C PRO A 140 -8.59 -7.26 -9.61
N LEU A 141 -9.42 -8.27 -9.33
CA LEU A 141 -9.66 -9.36 -10.27
C LEU A 141 -10.30 -8.82 -11.57
N GLN A 142 -11.31 -7.94 -11.44
CA GLN A 142 -11.97 -7.26 -12.55
C GLN A 142 -11.87 -5.73 -12.40
N PRO A 143 -11.68 -4.98 -13.51
CA PRO A 143 -11.74 -3.53 -13.49
C PRO A 143 -13.07 -3.03 -12.93
N ARG A 144 -13.05 -1.86 -12.29
CA ARG A 144 -14.28 -1.24 -11.77
C ARG A 144 -15.19 -0.78 -12.89
N SER A 145 -16.50 -0.76 -12.62
CA SER A 145 -17.53 -0.37 -13.60
C SER A 145 -17.44 1.10 -14.05
N PHE A 146 -16.79 1.96 -13.27
CA PHE A 146 -16.57 3.37 -13.61
C PHE A 146 -15.38 3.57 -14.55
N CYS A 147 -14.55 2.55 -14.78
CA CYS A 147 -13.38 2.67 -15.62
C CYS A 147 -13.79 2.85 -17.09
N PRO A 148 -13.05 3.68 -17.85
CA PRO A 148 -13.31 3.85 -19.27
C PRO A 148 -13.22 2.49 -19.96
N LYS A 149 -14.27 2.13 -20.70
CA LYS A 149 -14.26 0.89 -21.48
C LYS A 149 -13.20 1.01 -22.57
N PRO A 150 -12.38 -0.03 -22.80
CA PRO A 150 -11.50 -0.06 -23.95
C PRO A 150 -12.33 0.22 -25.22
N PRO A 151 -11.81 1.00 -26.17
CA PRO A 151 -12.45 1.13 -27.48
C PRO A 151 -12.67 -0.27 -28.05
N ALA A 152 -13.84 -0.52 -28.62
CA ALA A 152 -14.14 -1.79 -29.27
C ALA A 152 -13.03 -2.07 -30.28
N ALA A 153 -12.40 -3.25 -30.17
CA ALA A 153 -11.40 -3.68 -31.13
C ALA A 153 -11.99 -3.52 -32.55
N PRO A 154 -11.24 -2.94 -33.51
CA PRO A 154 -11.72 -2.86 -34.87
C PRO A 154 -12.05 -4.28 -35.33
N VAL A 155 -13.31 -4.52 -35.66
CA VAL A 155 -13.78 -5.78 -36.24
C VAL A 155 -13.09 -5.91 -37.59
N MET A 156 -11.95 -6.60 -37.63
CA MET A 156 -11.37 -7.03 -38.90
C MET A 156 -12.38 -7.98 -39.56
N PRO A 157 -12.75 -7.75 -40.84
CA PRO A 157 -13.56 -8.70 -41.56
C PRO A 157 -12.88 -10.07 -41.56
N PRO A 158 -13.64 -11.17 -41.40
CA PRO A 158 -13.06 -12.51 -41.46
C PRO A 158 -12.33 -12.71 -42.80
N PRO A 159 -11.15 -13.36 -42.81
CA PRO A 159 -10.45 -13.69 -44.05
C PRO A 159 -11.37 -14.54 -44.94
N GLN A 160 -11.61 -14.08 -46.17
CA GLN A 160 -12.32 -14.87 -47.17
C GLN A 160 -11.46 -16.07 -47.55
N VAL A 161 -11.88 -17.26 -47.11
CA VAL A 161 -11.27 -18.52 -47.52
C VAL A 161 -11.65 -18.78 -48.99
N PRO A 162 -10.69 -19.03 -49.91
CA PRO A 162 -11.02 -19.36 -51.30
C PRO A 162 -11.78 -20.69 -51.40
N VAL A 163 -12.93 -20.66 -52.07
CA VAL A 163 -13.76 -21.84 -52.38
C VAL A 163 -13.07 -22.65 -53.48
N MET A 164 -12.82 -23.93 -53.22
CA MET A 164 -12.36 -24.90 -54.24
C MET A 164 -13.54 -25.82 -54.66
N PRO A 165 -13.65 -26.26 -55.94
CA PRO A 165 -14.84 -26.94 -56.45
C PRO A 165 -14.85 -28.47 -56.19
N PRO A 166 -16.02 -29.14 -56.29
CA PRO A 166 -16.21 -30.51 -55.83
C PRO A 166 -15.99 -31.57 -56.93
N PRO A 167 -15.59 -32.81 -56.59
CA PRO A 167 -15.82 -33.97 -57.43
C PRO A 167 -16.98 -34.84 -56.94
N GLN A 168 -17.59 -35.51 -57.90
CA GLN A 168 -18.91 -36.14 -57.87
C GLN A 168 -18.93 -37.54 -57.26
N VAL A 169 -20.15 -37.90 -56.81
CA VAL A 169 -20.64 -39.09 -56.11
C VAL A 169 -20.55 -40.37 -56.98
N PRO A 170 -20.54 -41.58 -56.38
CA PRO A 170 -21.69 -42.47 -56.63
C PRO A 170 -22.20 -43.25 -55.40
N VAL A 171 -23.52 -43.45 -55.41
CA VAL A 171 -24.42 -44.01 -54.39
C VAL A 171 -24.56 -45.55 -54.51
N LYS A 172 -24.55 -46.31 -53.38
CA LYS A 172 -25.46 -47.46 -53.04
C LYS A 172 -24.98 -48.27 -51.81
N PRO A 173 -25.76 -49.24 -51.24
CA PRO A 173 -27.02 -49.21 -50.46
C PRO A 173 -26.81 -49.74 -49.00
N PRO A 174 -27.85 -49.93 -48.13
CA PRO A 174 -27.71 -49.92 -46.66
C PRO A 174 -27.52 -51.31 -46.03
N GLN A 175 -26.66 -51.44 -45.01
CA GLN A 175 -26.61 -52.63 -44.14
C GLN A 175 -26.28 -52.28 -42.67
N VAL A 176 -27.30 -52.51 -41.81
CA VAL A 176 -27.35 -53.05 -40.42
C VAL A 176 -26.19 -52.78 -39.44
N PRO A 177 -26.46 -52.44 -38.15
CA PRO A 177 -25.44 -52.04 -37.20
C PRO A 177 -24.68 -53.27 -36.66
N VAL A 178 -23.37 -53.31 -36.90
CA VAL A 178 -22.46 -54.26 -36.25
C VAL A 178 -21.91 -53.59 -34.99
N VAL A 179 -22.28 -54.17 -33.85
CA VAL A 179 -21.73 -53.84 -32.53
C VAL A 179 -20.29 -54.35 -32.49
N SER A 180 -19.34 -53.43 -32.37
CA SER A 180 -17.93 -53.73 -32.08
C SER A 180 -17.62 -53.37 -30.63
N PRO A 181 -17.00 -54.25 -29.83
CA PRO A 181 -16.66 -53.97 -28.44
C PRO A 181 -15.46 -53.00 -28.33
N PRO A 182 -15.37 -52.20 -27.25
CA PRO A 182 -14.30 -51.23 -27.07
C PRO A 182 -12.96 -51.90 -26.74
N PRO A 183 -11.82 -51.32 -27.18
CA PRO A 183 -10.49 -51.82 -26.85
C PRO A 183 -10.11 -51.54 -25.38
N PRO A 184 -9.20 -52.35 -24.79
CA PRO A 184 -8.87 -52.29 -23.38
C PRO A 184 -8.08 -51.03 -23.02
N THR A 185 -8.52 -50.37 -21.95
CA THR A 185 -7.89 -49.17 -21.37
C THR A 185 -6.69 -49.59 -20.50
N LEU A 186 -5.51 -49.08 -20.80
CA LEU A 186 -4.33 -49.20 -19.93
C LEU A 186 -4.43 -48.22 -18.76
N PRO A 187 -4.04 -48.60 -17.53
CA PRO A 187 -4.06 -47.69 -16.38
C PRO A 187 -2.87 -46.70 -16.43
N PRO A 188 -3.04 -45.47 -15.90
CA PRO A 188 -1.98 -44.48 -15.86
C PRO A 188 -0.87 -44.84 -14.84
N PRO A 189 0.37 -44.38 -15.07
CA PRO A 189 1.50 -44.68 -14.18
C PRO A 189 1.35 -43.95 -12.83
N GLN A 190 1.55 -44.70 -11.74
CA GLN A 190 1.54 -44.19 -10.38
C GLN A 190 2.85 -43.43 -10.10
N ILE A 191 2.75 -42.13 -9.80
CA ILE A 191 3.86 -41.32 -9.31
C ILE A 191 3.98 -41.55 -7.79
N PRO A 192 5.18 -41.77 -7.22
CA PRO A 192 5.35 -41.94 -5.78
C PRO A 192 5.02 -40.66 -5.02
N VAL A 193 4.08 -40.73 -4.10
CA VAL A 193 3.74 -39.65 -3.16
C VAL A 193 4.79 -39.64 -2.04
N ILE A 194 5.69 -38.67 -2.07
CA ILE A 194 6.59 -38.39 -0.95
C ILE A 194 5.78 -37.66 0.12
N SER A 195 5.55 -38.32 1.25
CA SER A 195 4.86 -37.76 2.41
C SER A 195 5.80 -36.81 3.17
N LEU A 196 5.53 -35.50 3.16
CA LEU A 196 6.20 -34.57 4.07
C LEU A 196 5.60 -34.68 5.49
N PRO A 197 6.40 -34.51 6.55
CA PRO A 197 5.91 -34.53 7.93
C PRO A 197 4.99 -33.33 8.21
N PRO A 198 4.07 -33.45 9.18
CA PRO A 198 3.10 -32.41 9.50
C PRO A 198 3.81 -31.18 10.10
N VAL A 199 3.72 -30.06 9.39
CA VAL A 199 4.10 -28.75 9.90
C VAL A 199 3.10 -28.36 10.97
N THR A 200 3.56 -28.23 12.21
CA THR A 200 2.81 -27.63 13.30
C THR A 200 2.47 -26.18 12.92
N SER A 201 1.18 -25.91 12.74
CA SER A 201 0.67 -24.57 12.47
C SER A 201 0.95 -23.64 13.66
N PRO A 202 1.48 -22.43 13.44
CA PRO A 202 1.58 -21.42 14.49
C PRO A 202 0.17 -21.00 14.95
N PRO A 203 0.03 -20.48 16.19
CA PRO A 203 -1.27 -20.15 16.77
C PRO A 203 -2.00 -19.15 15.86
N GLN A 204 -3.23 -19.51 15.48
CA GLN A 204 -4.11 -18.64 14.71
C GLN A 204 -4.42 -17.38 15.53
N PHE A 205 -3.75 -16.28 15.21
CA PHE A 205 -4.23 -14.96 15.59
C PHE A 205 -5.60 -14.77 14.94
N LYS A 206 -6.65 -14.81 15.74
CA LYS A 206 -7.99 -14.40 15.31
C LYS A 206 -7.90 -12.93 14.92
N LEU A 207 -7.90 -12.66 13.61
CA LEU A 207 -8.05 -11.30 13.09
C LEU A 207 -9.36 -10.72 13.63
N PRO A 208 -9.35 -9.49 14.18
CA PRO A 208 -10.58 -8.82 14.55
C PRO A 208 -11.50 -8.70 13.33
N PRO A 209 -12.83 -8.76 13.52
CA PRO A 209 -13.79 -8.64 12.43
C PRO A 209 -13.56 -7.34 11.66
N LEU A 210 -13.47 -7.45 10.33
CA LEU A 210 -13.34 -6.31 9.42
C LEU A 210 -14.49 -5.34 9.67
N PRO A 211 -14.22 -4.03 9.79
CA PRO A 211 -15.28 -3.04 9.94
C PRO A 211 -16.20 -3.07 8.70
N PRO A 212 -17.51 -2.80 8.88
CA PRO A 212 -18.47 -2.78 7.78
C PRO A 212 -18.02 -1.83 6.66
N ILE A 213 -18.23 -2.28 5.41
CA ILE A 213 -17.87 -1.53 4.21
C ILE A 213 -18.51 -0.14 4.28
N PRO A 214 -17.73 0.95 4.21
CA PRO A 214 -18.29 2.28 4.32
C PRO A 214 -19.13 2.63 3.09
N PRO A 215 -20.22 3.40 3.25
CA PRO A 215 -20.97 3.93 2.13
C PRO A 215 -20.08 4.74 1.17
N ILE A 216 -20.48 4.81 -0.11
CA ILE A 216 -19.72 5.47 -1.17
C ILE A 216 -19.38 6.92 -0.76
N PRO A 217 -18.17 7.44 -1.08
CA PRO A 217 -17.87 8.86 -0.93
C PRO A 217 -18.91 9.75 -1.64
N PHE A 218 -19.17 10.93 -1.10
CA PHE A 218 -19.98 11.92 -1.78
C PHE A 218 -19.31 12.31 -3.11
N VAL A 219 -20.03 12.11 -4.22
CA VAL A 219 -19.63 12.61 -5.53
C VAL A 219 -19.72 14.14 -5.56
N GLU A 220 -20.70 14.70 -4.85
CA GLU A 220 -20.82 16.13 -4.61
C GLU A 220 -19.78 16.63 -3.58
N PRO A 221 -19.33 17.89 -3.69
CA PRO A 221 -18.45 18.51 -2.71
C PRO A 221 -19.15 18.62 -1.35
N SER A 222 -18.55 18.01 -0.32
CA SER A 222 -18.95 18.15 1.08
C SER A 222 -17.71 18.48 1.90
N ALA A 223 -17.81 19.54 2.70
CA ALA A 223 -16.77 19.95 3.64
C ALA A 223 -17.41 20.20 5.00
N CYS A 224 -17.06 19.37 5.98
CA CYS A 224 -17.59 19.46 7.32
C CYS A 224 -16.50 20.02 8.25
N SER A 225 -16.88 20.96 9.11
CA SER A 225 -15.97 21.52 10.10
C SER A 225 -15.60 20.50 11.18
N HIS A 226 -14.51 20.73 11.90
CA HIS A 226 -14.08 19.89 13.02
C HIS A 226 -15.20 19.67 14.06
N GLN A 227 -16.03 20.69 14.28
CA GLN A 227 -17.14 20.64 15.24
C GLN A 227 -18.20 19.61 14.85
N LEU A 228 -18.51 19.51 13.55
CA LEU A 228 -19.45 18.53 13.04
C LEU A 228 -18.87 17.12 13.15
N TRP A 229 -17.59 16.93 12.78
CA TRP A 229 -16.88 15.66 12.94
C TRP A 229 -16.85 15.15 14.39
N MET A 230 -16.88 16.05 15.36
CA MET A 230 -16.88 15.71 16.77
C MET A 230 -18.26 15.28 17.32
N LYS A 231 -19.35 15.52 16.59
CA LYS A 231 -20.68 15.16 17.07
C LYS A 231 -20.92 13.64 17.02
N PRO A 232 -21.52 13.05 18.06
CA PRO A 232 -21.78 11.61 18.10
C PRO A 232 -22.78 11.17 17.02
N GLU A 233 -23.73 12.04 16.65
CA GLU A 233 -24.75 11.79 15.61
C GLU A 233 -24.17 11.59 14.20
N TYR A 234 -22.90 11.91 13.99
CA TYR A 234 -22.20 11.75 12.70
C TYR A 234 -21.06 10.73 12.75
N ARG A 235 -21.03 9.87 13.78
CA ARG A 235 -19.93 8.91 13.99
C ARG A 235 -19.76 7.91 12.83
N CYS A 236 -20.81 7.59 12.09
CA CYS A 236 -20.75 6.67 10.94
C CYS A 236 -19.91 7.17 9.75
N TYR A 237 -19.57 8.47 9.70
CA TYR A 237 -18.68 9.03 8.66
C TYR A 237 -17.20 8.83 8.96
N TRP A 238 -16.85 8.35 10.17
CA TRP A 238 -15.49 7.94 10.51
C TRP A 238 -15.20 6.58 9.85
N ARG A 239 -14.70 6.62 8.61
CA ARG A 239 -14.53 5.45 7.73
C ARG A 239 -13.09 4.92 7.77
N ALA A 240 -12.20 5.56 6.98
CA ALA A 240 -10.82 5.12 6.77
C ALA A 240 -9.93 5.30 8.02
N ILE A 241 -10.30 6.23 8.89
CA ILE A 241 -9.68 6.42 10.20
C ILE A 241 -10.79 6.60 11.25
N GLY A 242 -10.57 6.05 12.43
CA GLY A 242 -11.50 6.13 13.56
C GLY A 242 -11.04 7.16 14.60
N PRO A 243 -11.90 7.53 15.56
CA PRO A 243 -11.57 8.50 16.61
C PRO A 243 -10.28 8.15 17.38
N ASP A 244 -10.03 6.87 17.60
CA ASP A 244 -8.89 6.36 18.38
C ASP A 244 -7.62 6.16 17.54
N THR A 245 -7.68 6.36 16.22
CA THR A 245 -6.50 6.28 15.34
C THR A 245 -5.46 7.28 15.81
N LYS A 246 -4.21 6.84 15.95
CA LYS A 246 -3.12 7.72 16.40
C LYS A 246 -2.72 8.71 15.31
N VAL A 247 -2.33 9.92 15.68
CA VAL A 247 -1.83 10.96 14.76
C VAL A 247 -0.58 10.47 14.03
N ALA A 248 0.33 9.79 14.74
CA ALA A 248 1.52 9.19 14.14
C ALA A 248 1.18 8.11 13.11
N VAL A 249 0.06 7.42 13.31
CA VAL A 249 -0.49 6.45 12.35
C VAL A 249 -1.06 7.24 11.17
N ALA A 250 -2.01 8.15 11.41
CA ALA A 250 -2.75 8.98 10.44
C ALA A 250 -1.87 9.82 9.48
N PHE A 251 -0.86 10.49 10.01
CA PHE A 251 -0.03 11.46 9.30
C PHE A 251 1.43 11.02 9.16
N GLY A 252 1.82 9.89 9.76
CA GLY A 252 3.17 9.36 9.68
C GLY A 252 4.15 9.93 10.73
N LEU A 253 5.42 9.56 10.58
CA LEU A 253 6.46 9.76 11.60
C LEU A 253 6.77 11.22 11.92
N ILE A 254 6.68 12.13 10.95
CA ILE A 254 6.97 13.56 11.14
C ILE A 254 5.95 14.16 12.12
N ALA A 255 4.65 13.93 11.87
CA ALA A 255 3.60 14.32 12.80
C ALA A 255 3.74 13.60 14.16
N GLY A 256 4.06 12.30 14.16
CA GLY A 256 4.30 11.56 15.40
C GLY A 256 5.42 12.13 16.27
N ARG A 257 6.53 12.59 15.65
CA ARG A 257 7.62 13.27 16.38
C ARG A 257 7.19 14.61 16.96
N ARG A 258 6.30 15.34 16.28
CA ARG A 258 5.84 16.66 16.73
C ARG A 258 4.80 16.58 17.84
N TYR A 259 3.85 15.67 17.71
CA TYR A 259 2.65 15.61 18.55
C TYR A 259 2.65 14.46 19.56
N GLY A 260 3.64 13.57 19.49
CA GLY A 260 3.69 12.34 20.27
C GLY A 260 3.03 11.17 19.54
N THR A 261 3.35 9.95 19.99
CA THR A 261 2.83 8.70 19.41
C THR A 261 1.45 8.33 19.93
N ASP A 262 1.07 8.83 21.10
CA ASP A 262 -0.18 8.45 21.78
C ASP A 262 -1.37 9.36 21.45
N MET A 263 -1.13 10.54 20.87
CA MET A 263 -2.19 11.46 20.50
C MET A 263 -3.10 10.83 19.44
N THR A 264 -4.40 10.87 19.69
CA THR A 264 -5.45 10.38 18.79
C THR A 264 -5.94 11.46 17.84
N VAL A 265 -6.52 11.06 16.70
CA VAL A 265 -7.17 11.99 15.79
C VAL A 265 -8.41 12.64 16.41
N ARG A 266 -9.06 12.02 17.40
CA ARG A 266 -10.12 12.68 18.16
C ARG A 266 -9.58 13.84 18.99
N GLU A 267 -8.53 13.62 19.76
CA GLU A 267 -7.87 14.66 20.56
C GLU A 267 -7.31 15.78 19.67
N ALA A 268 -6.82 15.43 18.48
CA ALA A 268 -6.39 16.40 17.48
C ALA A 268 -7.49 17.40 17.09
N LEU A 269 -8.75 16.96 17.00
CA LEU A 269 -9.88 17.83 16.64
C LEU A 269 -10.21 18.87 17.72
N ASP A 270 -9.82 18.63 18.97
CA ASP A 270 -10.00 19.54 20.10
C ASP A 270 -8.89 20.60 20.22
N GLY A 271 -7.82 20.51 19.40
CA GLY A 271 -6.67 21.41 19.46
C GLY A 271 -7.05 22.88 19.28
N ARG A 272 -6.70 23.77 20.22
CA ARG A 272 -7.00 25.22 20.17
C ARG A 272 -5.79 26.07 20.55
N GLY A 273 -5.83 27.36 20.19
CA GLY A 273 -4.99 28.43 20.75
C GLY A 273 -3.53 28.48 20.30
N GLU A 274 -3.00 27.41 19.67
CA GLU A 274 -1.60 27.33 19.23
C GLU A 274 -1.50 26.96 17.75
N ALA A 275 -0.46 27.42 17.06
CA ALA A 275 -0.29 27.21 15.61
C ALA A 275 -0.27 25.72 15.23
N TYR A 276 0.51 24.91 15.94
CA TYR A 276 0.63 23.46 15.69
C TYR A 276 -0.66 22.70 16.02
N LYS A 277 -1.31 23.03 17.14
CA LYS A 277 -2.61 22.45 17.49
C LYS A 277 -3.68 22.81 16.45
N THR A 278 -3.64 24.05 15.93
CA THR A 278 -4.54 24.52 14.88
C THR A 278 -4.27 23.81 13.56
N LEU A 279 -3.01 23.68 13.15
CA LEU A 279 -2.63 22.89 11.98
C LEU A 279 -3.18 21.47 12.09
N LEU A 280 -2.93 20.79 13.21
CA LEU A 280 -3.34 19.40 13.38
C LEU A 280 -4.86 19.23 13.37
N ARG A 281 -5.61 20.13 14.01
CA ARG A 281 -7.08 20.13 14.00
C ARG A 281 -7.62 20.28 12.57
N GLU A 282 -7.15 21.29 11.85
CA GLU A 282 -7.65 21.60 10.50
C GLU A 282 -7.18 20.55 9.48
N ALA A 283 -5.97 20.03 9.61
CA ALA A 283 -5.46 18.93 8.79
C ALA A 283 -6.24 17.63 9.03
N THR A 284 -6.54 17.29 10.29
CA THR A 284 -7.35 16.11 10.63
C THR A 284 -8.76 16.24 10.06
N THR A 285 -9.34 17.44 10.15
CA THR A 285 -10.65 17.74 9.54
C THR A 285 -10.60 17.60 8.01
N ALA A 286 -9.56 18.14 7.37
CA ALA A 286 -9.37 18.05 5.92
C ALA A 286 -9.17 16.60 5.46
N LEU A 287 -8.45 15.79 6.24
CA LEU A 287 -8.23 14.37 5.98
C LEU A 287 -9.54 13.57 6.05
N LEU A 288 -10.37 13.85 7.06
CA LEU A 288 -11.68 13.22 7.19
C LEU A 288 -12.62 13.63 6.04
N ASN A 289 -12.61 14.90 5.65
CA ASN A 289 -13.36 15.39 4.50
C ASN A 289 -12.88 14.76 3.18
N SER A 290 -11.57 14.61 2.97
CA SER A 290 -11.00 14.03 1.74
C SER A 290 -11.35 12.55 1.57
N TYR A 291 -11.52 11.80 2.66
CA TYR A 291 -12.03 10.43 2.60
C TYR A 291 -13.52 10.33 2.28
N ASN A 292 -14.28 11.40 2.52
CA ASN A 292 -15.74 11.37 2.42
C ASN A 292 -16.27 12.12 1.21
N SER A 293 -15.53 13.02 0.57
CA SER A 293 -15.99 13.77 -0.59
C SER A 293 -14.94 13.84 -1.69
N LEU A 294 -15.32 13.39 -2.88
CA LEU A 294 -14.49 13.48 -4.09
C LEU A 294 -14.35 14.93 -4.59
N GLY A 295 -15.33 15.78 -4.27
CA GLY A 295 -15.30 17.20 -4.57
C GLY A 295 -14.55 18.04 -3.52
N PHE A 296 -13.94 17.44 -2.50
CA PHE A 296 -13.16 18.18 -1.52
C PHE A 296 -11.86 18.69 -2.15
N PRO A 297 -11.45 19.96 -1.92
CA PRO A 297 -10.31 20.57 -2.63
C PRO A 297 -8.96 19.88 -2.45
N TYR A 298 -8.79 19.09 -1.39
CA TYR A 298 -7.57 18.34 -1.12
C TYR A 298 -7.85 16.84 -1.13
N ASN A 299 -7.13 16.06 -1.94
CA ASN A 299 -7.13 14.61 -1.75
C ASN A 299 -6.34 14.21 -0.49
N THR A 300 -6.58 13.00 0.01
CA THR A 300 -5.97 12.45 1.24
C THR A 300 -4.44 12.59 1.27
N ILE A 301 -3.78 12.25 0.16
CA ILE A 301 -2.31 12.34 0.07
C ILE A 301 -1.85 13.78 0.17
N SER A 302 -2.56 14.71 -0.48
CA SER A 302 -2.23 16.14 -0.42
C SER A 302 -2.35 16.68 1.00
N VAL A 303 -3.38 16.28 1.76
CA VAL A 303 -3.52 16.71 3.16
C VAL A 303 -2.33 16.24 3.99
N ILE A 304 -1.95 14.96 3.88
CA ILE A 304 -0.81 14.38 4.61
C ILE A 304 0.50 15.08 4.21
N THR A 305 0.74 15.26 2.90
CA THR A 305 1.96 15.88 2.37
C THR A 305 2.10 17.34 2.84
N HIS A 306 1.08 18.18 2.65
CA HIS A 306 1.14 19.58 3.07
C HIS A 306 1.31 19.73 4.58
N THR A 307 0.68 18.85 5.37
CA THR A 307 0.85 18.84 6.83
C THR A 307 2.29 18.53 7.20
N ASN A 308 2.86 17.46 6.65
CA ASN A 308 4.23 17.07 6.98
C ASN A 308 5.28 18.06 6.46
N LEU A 309 5.07 18.66 5.29
CA LEU A 309 5.94 19.73 4.78
C LEU A 309 5.93 20.95 5.72
N ALA A 310 4.75 21.36 6.19
CA ALA A 310 4.63 22.46 7.15
C ALA A 310 5.29 22.16 8.50
N LEU A 311 5.33 20.88 8.91
CA LEU A 311 5.99 20.45 10.15
C LEU A 311 7.51 20.32 10.02
N LEU A 312 8.01 20.00 8.82
CA LEU A 312 9.44 20.01 8.53
C LEU A 312 9.98 21.45 8.45
N GLY A 313 9.16 22.37 7.93
CA GLY A 313 9.43 23.79 8.01
C GLY A 313 9.44 24.23 9.48
N ASN A 314 10.58 24.61 10.02
CA ASN A 314 10.66 25.11 11.41
C ASN A 314 10.16 26.58 11.52
N SER A 315 9.07 26.88 10.83
CA SER A 315 8.49 28.21 10.64
C SER A 315 7.04 28.19 11.12
N GLN A 316 6.77 28.92 12.20
CA GLN A 316 5.41 29.05 12.72
C GLN A 316 4.46 29.71 11.72
N HIS A 317 5.00 30.56 10.82
CA HIS A 317 4.23 31.16 9.74
C HIS A 317 3.71 30.10 8.78
N ASP A 318 4.56 29.18 8.32
CA ASP A 318 4.18 28.15 7.35
C ASP A 318 3.18 27.15 7.94
N VAL A 319 3.36 26.79 9.22
CA VAL A 319 2.41 25.99 10.00
C VAL A 319 1.03 26.65 10.02
N LEU A 320 0.98 27.95 10.33
CA LEU A 320 -0.27 28.69 10.40
C LEU A 320 -0.91 28.90 9.03
N MET A 321 -0.12 29.19 8.00
CA MET A 321 -0.62 29.38 6.63
C MET A 321 -1.24 28.08 6.09
N THR A 322 -0.59 26.93 6.29
CA THR A 322 -1.16 25.63 5.93
C THR A 322 -2.44 25.35 6.74
N ALA A 323 -2.46 25.68 8.03
CA ALA A 323 -3.67 25.53 8.84
C ALA A 323 -4.83 26.39 8.30
N ILE A 324 -4.57 27.64 7.91
CA ILE A 324 -5.56 28.56 7.33
C ILE A 324 -6.09 28.02 6.00
N HIS A 325 -5.24 27.44 5.15
CA HIS A 325 -5.68 26.82 3.90
C HIS A 325 -6.64 25.66 4.13
N PHE A 326 -6.33 24.77 5.07
CA PHE A 326 -7.25 23.70 5.45
C PHE A 326 -8.53 24.23 6.09
N MET A 327 -8.43 25.21 6.99
CA MET A 327 -9.60 25.84 7.61
C MET A 327 -10.57 26.40 6.56
N LYS A 328 -10.05 27.06 5.53
CA LYS A 328 -10.86 27.55 4.40
C LYS A 328 -11.53 26.41 3.65
N ALA A 329 -10.79 25.35 3.32
CA ALA A 329 -11.37 24.19 2.64
C ALA A 329 -12.45 23.49 3.50
N ASN A 330 -12.26 23.42 4.82
CA ASN A 330 -13.19 22.80 5.76
C ASN A 330 -14.46 23.64 6.01
N SER A 331 -14.50 24.89 5.54
CA SER A 331 -15.62 25.82 5.78
C SER A 331 -16.75 25.75 4.74
N GLY A 332 -16.73 24.74 3.85
CA GLY A 332 -17.78 24.54 2.85
C GLY A 332 -19.10 23.96 3.41
N THR A 333 -19.98 23.55 2.50
CA THR A 333 -21.27 22.96 2.85
C THR A 333 -21.08 21.52 3.31
N CYS A 334 -21.54 21.19 4.52
CA CYS A 334 -21.51 19.83 5.05
C CYS A 334 -22.78 19.06 4.66
N LYS A 335 -22.62 17.86 4.10
CA LYS A 335 -23.71 16.98 3.65
C LYS A 335 -23.99 15.81 4.61
N PHE A 336 -23.55 15.91 5.86
CA PHE A 336 -23.84 14.87 6.85
C PHE A 336 -25.32 14.75 7.14
N THR A 337 -25.80 13.52 7.14
CA THR A 337 -27.11 13.12 7.67
C THR A 337 -26.88 12.40 8.99
N VAL A 338 -27.85 12.47 9.91
CA VAL A 338 -27.76 11.76 11.18
C VAL A 338 -27.61 10.26 10.90
N CYS A 339 -26.65 9.63 11.57
CA CYS A 339 -26.46 8.20 11.53
C CYS A 339 -27.61 7.54 12.31
N ASN A 340 -28.32 6.62 11.66
CA ASN A 340 -29.37 5.82 12.31
C ASN A 340 -28.80 4.64 13.07
#